data_AF-A0A2E4EBN0-F1
#
_entry.id   AF-A0A2E4EBN0-F1
#
_cell.length_a   1.000
_cell.length_b   1.000
_cell.length_c   1.000
_cell.angle_alpha   90.00
_cell.angle_beta   90.00
_cell.angle_gamma   90.00
#
_symmetry.space_group_name_H-M   'P 1'
#
loop_
_entity.id
_entity.type
_entity.pdbx_description
1 polymer ?
#
loop_
_entity_poly.entity_id
_entity_poly.type
_entity_poly.pdbx_seq_one_letter_code
_entity_poly.pdbx_strand_id
1 'polypeptide(L)'
;MQLVSRFVAEAIAENAYDDNIISDNDESIEVRVVPSSLDMDAIKGYVTHQHGCEDAAQVDIDDSFKNISLSSDTEITIYWEA
;
A
#
# COMPACT_ATOMS: atom_id res chain seq x y z
N MET A 1 -2.27 2.85 12.50
CA MET A 1 -1.30 3.15 11.44
C MET A 1 -0.48 1.91 11.20
N GLN A 2 -0.34 1.50 9.95
CA GLN A 2 0.43 0.32 9.55
C GLN A 2 1.56 0.75 8.63
N LEU A 3 2.79 0.44 9.02
CA LEU A 3 3.97 0.67 8.19
C LEU A 3 3.99 -0.34 7.05
N VAL A 4 4.20 0.14 5.83
CA VAL A 4 4.37 -0.67 4.62
C VAL A 4 5.62 -0.23 3.88
N SER A 5 6.00 -0.99 2.84
CA SER A 5 7.08 -0.57 1.96
C SER A 5 6.69 0.66 1.13
N ARG A 6 7.71 1.36 0.64
CA ARG A 6 7.54 2.53 -0.24
C ARG A 6 6.64 2.21 -1.43
N PHE A 7 6.91 1.13 -2.16
CA PHE A 7 6.18 0.79 -3.37
C PHE A 7 4.74 0.35 -3.09
N VAL A 8 4.49 -0.27 -1.94
CA VAL A 8 3.12 -0.58 -1.51
C VAL A 8 2.37 0.69 -1.15
N ALA A 9 3.00 1.63 -0.44
CA ALA A 9 2.39 2.93 -0.12
C ALA A 9 2.07 3.74 -1.39
N GLU A 10 3.01 3.84 -2.33
CA GLU A 10 2.82 4.48 -3.64
C GLU A 10 1.67 3.83 -4.42
N ALA A 11 1.66 2.49 -4.53
CA ALA A 11 0.59 1.79 -5.24
C ALA A 11 -0.80 2.05 -4.63
N ILE A 12 -0.87 2.15 -3.31
CA ILE A 12 -2.12 2.46 -2.60
C ILE A 12 -2.53 3.92 -2.83
N ALA A 13 -1.60 4.86 -2.76
CA ALA A 13 -1.85 6.28 -3.03
C ALA A 13 -2.36 6.51 -4.46
N GLU A 14 -1.74 5.88 -5.45
CA GLU A 14 -2.13 5.94 -6.88
C GLU A 14 -3.55 5.41 -7.14
N ASN A 15 -4.04 4.50 -6.31
CA ASN A 15 -5.39 3.92 -6.42
C ASN A 15 -6.39 4.50 -5.42
N ALA A 16 -5.95 5.41 -4.54
CA ALA A 16 -6.80 6.06 -3.57
C ALA A 16 -7.47 7.31 -4.18
N TYR A 17 -8.65 7.65 -3.68
CA TYR A 17 -9.23 8.97 -3.93
C TYR A 17 -8.40 10.03 -3.19
N ASP A 18 -8.23 11.22 -3.78
CA ASP A 18 -7.45 12.33 -3.19
C ASP A 18 -7.84 12.64 -1.73
N ASP A 19 -9.13 12.55 -1.38
CA ASP A 19 -9.64 12.79 -0.02
C ASP A 19 -9.08 11.80 1.03
N ASN A 20 -8.55 10.66 0.61
CA ASN A 20 -7.97 9.64 1.46
C ASN A 20 -6.46 9.78 1.64
N ILE A 21 -5.80 10.63 0.85
CA ILE A 21 -4.37 10.90 0.93
C ILE A 21 -4.15 11.97 2.00
N ILE A 22 -3.45 11.59 3.08
CA ILE A 22 -3.07 12.51 4.16
C ILE A 22 -1.76 13.22 3.81
N SER A 23 -0.79 12.46 3.27
CA SER A 23 0.53 12.94 2.84
C SER A 23 1.00 12.11 1.65
N ASP A 24 1.56 12.76 0.64
CA ASP A 24 2.27 12.12 -0.47
C ASP A 24 3.38 13.08 -0.93
N ASN A 25 4.60 12.81 -0.48
CA ASN A 25 5.80 13.57 -0.81
C ASN A 25 7.05 12.68 -0.75
N ASP A 26 8.20 13.26 -1.08
CA ASP A 26 9.48 12.54 -1.14
C ASP A 26 9.93 11.95 0.22
N GLU A 27 9.38 12.43 1.34
CA GLU A 27 9.76 12.03 2.70
C GLU A 27 8.76 11.05 3.33
N SER A 28 7.49 11.05 2.89
CA SER A 28 6.42 10.29 3.51
C SER A 28 5.22 10.07 2.58
N ILE A 29 4.55 8.92 2.76
CA ILE A 29 3.24 8.64 2.17
C ILE A 29 2.32 8.17 3.30
N GLU A 30 1.14 8.77 3.43
CA GLU A 30 0.11 8.41 4.41
C GLU A 30 -1.25 8.40 3.74
N VAL A 31 -1.95 7.25 3.80
CA VAL A 31 -3.25 7.06 3.13
C VAL A 31 -4.23 6.34 4.05
N ARG A 32 -5.49 6.82 4.09
CA ARG A 32 -6.60 6.12 4.74
C ARG A 32 -7.22 5.13 3.77
N VAL A 33 -7.36 3.88 4.19
CA VAL A 33 -7.93 2.83 3.35
C VAL A 33 -8.82 1.92 4.15
N VAL A 34 -9.78 1.31 3.46
CA VAL A 34 -10.49 0.14 3.94
C VAL A 34 -9.82 -1.08 3.31
N PRO A 35 -9.17 -1.97 4.09
CA PRO A 35 -8.40 -3.10 3.55
C PRO A 35 -9.18 -3.99 2.58
N SER A 36 -10.46 -4.24 2.86
CA SER A 36 -11.36 -5.02 1.98
C SER A 36 -11.64 -4.39 0.62
N SER A 37 -11.37 -3.09 0.48
CA SER A 37 -11.60 -2.31 -0.74
C SER A 37 -10.32 -2.09 -1.55
N LEU A 38 -9.17 -2.59 -1.09
CA LEU A 38 -7.91 -2.48 -1.82
C LEU A 38 -7.93 -3.39 -3.06
N ASP A 39 -7.57 -2.82 -4.21
CA ASP A 39 -7.33 -3.59 -5.42
C ASP A 39 -5.93 -4.24 -5.33
N MET A 40 -5.90 -5.45 -4.78
CA MET A 40 -4.66 -6.20 -4.60
C MET A 40 -3.98 -6.57 -5.93
N ASP A 41 -4.73 -6.69 -7.02
CA ASP A 41 -4.17 -6.98 -8.34
C ASP A 41 -3.46 -5.74 -8.90
N ALA A 42 -4.06 -4.55 -8.75
CA ALA A 42 -3.42 -3.28 -9.10
C ALA A 42 -2.15 -3.03 -8.27
N ILE A 43 -2.22 -3.28 -6.95
CA ILE A 43 -1.06 -3.16 -6.06
C ILE A 43 0.05 -4.12 -6.50
N LYS A 44 -0.29 -5.39 -6.74
CA LYS A 44 0.68 -6.39 -7.20
C LYS A 44 1.31 -5.99 -8.54
N GLY A 45 0.51 -5.48 -9.47
CA GLY A 45 0.98 -4.98 -10.77
C GLY A 45 2.00 -3.85 -10.64
N TYR A 46 1.68 -2.83 -9.82
CA TYR A 46 2.58 -1.69 -9.59
C TYR A 46 3.89 -2.14 -8.91
N VAL A 47 3.79 -2.88 -7.81
CA VAL A 47 4.98 -3.32 -7.04
C VAL A 47 5.87 -4.24 -7.87
N THR A 48 5.28 -5.11 -8.71
CA THR A 48 6.03 -5.94 -9.67
C THR A 48 6.74 -5.09 -10.73
N HIS A 49 6.10 -4.03 -11.22
CA HIS A 49 6.74 -3.09 -12.15
C HIS A 49 7.95 -2.40 -11.51
N GLN A 50 7.84 -1.96 -10.25
CA GLN A 50 8.94 -1.29 -9.53
C GLN A 50 10.13 -2.20 -9.23
N HIS A 51 9.87 -3.44 -8.77
CA HIS A 51 10.94 -4.40 -8.49
C HIS A 51 11.53 -5.04 -9.76
N GLY A 52 10.76 -5.10 -10.85
CA GLY A 52 11.15 -5.77 -12.09
C GLY A 52 11.09 -7.30 -12.05
N CYS A 53 10.64 -7.88 -10.93
CA CYS A 53 10.38 -9.32 -10.80
C CYS A 53 9.23 -9.60 -9.83
N GLU A 54 8.49 -10.68 -10.09
CA GLU A 54 7.29 -11.05 -9.31
C GLU A 54 7.64 -11.57 -7.91
N ASP A 55 8.73 -12.34 -7.77
CA ASP A 55 9.11 -12.93 -6.48
C ASP A 55 9.43 -11.87 -5.42
N ALA A 56 10.20 -10.83 -5.79
CA ALA A 56 10.53 -9.74 -4.86
C ALA A 56 9.29 -8.91 -4.51
N ALA A 57 8.42 -8.66 -5.51
CA ALA A 57 7.18 -7.94 -5.28
C ALA A 57 6.24 -8.69 -4.34
N GLN A 58 6.12 -10.01 -4.48
CA GLN A 58 5.29 -10.82 -3.59
C GLN A 58 5.80 -10.78 -2.15
N VAL A 59 7.12 -10.89 -1.94
CA VAL A 59 7.72 -10.78 -0.59
C VAL A 59 7.44 -9.41 0.04
N ASP A 60 7.53 -8.35 -0.75
CA ASP A 60 7.30 -6.97 -0.28
C ASP A 60 5.84 -6.71 0.13
N ILE A 61 4.91 -7.22 -0.67
CA ILE A 61 3.46 -7.19 -0.39
C ILE A 61 3.15 -8.01 0.86
N ASP A 62 3.66 -9.25 0.93
CA ASP A 62 3.41 -10.14 2.06
C ASP A 62 3.92 -9.52 3.37
N ASP A 63 5.09 -8.89 3.37
CA ASP A 63 5.62 -8.23 4.57
C ASP A 63 4.81 -6.98 4.97
N SER A 64 4.37 -6.20 3.97
CA SER A 64 3.55 -5.01 4.17
C SER A 64 2.16 -5.33 4.73
N PHE A 65 1.55 -6.44 4.30
CA PHE A 65 0.20 -6.83 4.70
C PHE A 65 0.14 -7.91 5.77
N LYS A 66 1.28 -8.42 6.29
CA LYS A 66 1.32 -9.54 7.27
C LYS A 66 0.43 -9.37 8.51
N ASN A 67 0.19 -8.12 8.92
CA ASN A 67 -0.61 -7.77 10.10
C ASN A 67 -1.94 -7.08 9.74
N ILE A 68 -2.28 -6.98 8.46
CA ILE A 68 -3.53 -6.40 7.98
C ILE A 68 -4.49 -7.54 7.64
N SER A 69 -5.70 -7.51 8.20
CA SER A 69 -6.78 -8.35 7.70
C SER A 69 -7.35 -7.72 6.43
N LEU A 70 -7.02 -8.28 5.26
CA LEU A 70 -7.53 -7.83 3.97
C LEU A 70 -9.05 -8.04 3.78
N SER A 71 -9.71 -8.77 4.68
CA SER A 71 -11.18 -8.87 4.72
C SER A 71 -11.83 -7.88 5.67
N SER A 72 -11.07 -6.96 6.27
CA SER A 72 -11.57 -5.99 7.24
C SER A 72 -12.19 -4.79 6.53
N ASP A 73 -13.40 -4.44 6.95
CA ASP A 73 -14.08 -3.18 6.57
C ASP A 73 -13.76 -2.02 7.52
N THR A 74 -12.87 -2.23 8.49
CA THR A 74 -12.42 -1.17 9.40
C THR A 74 -11.35 -0.32 8.69
N GLU A 75 -11.61 0.98 8.57
CA GLU A 75 -10.65 1.94 8.03
C GLU A 75 -9.37 1.94 8.86
N ILE A 76 -8.24 1.91 8.18
CA ILE A 76 -6.90 2.04 8.76
C ILE A 76 -6.11 3.10 8.00
N THR A 77 -5.09 3.62 8.65
CA THR A 77 -4.06 4.41 7.97
C THR A 77 -2.88 3.51 7.65
N ILE A 78 -2.48 3.49 6.38
CA ILE A 78 -1.23 2.90 5.92
C ILE A 78 -0.22 4.03 5.72
N TYR A 79 1.05 3.79 6.02
CA TYR A 79 2.09 4.79 5.85
C TYR A 79 3.46 4.21 5.48
N TRP A 80 4.27 5.06 4.85
CA TRP A 80 5.70 4.88 4.61
C TRP A 80 6.45 6.18 4.97
N GLU A 81 7.70 6.04 5.43
CA GLU A 81 8.60 7.13 5.82
C GLU A 81 10.05 6.77 5.40
N ALA A 82 10.82 7.76 4.95
CA ALA A 82 12.16 7.62 4.36
C ALA A 82 13.31 7.39 5.37
#